data_AF-A0A2N2GCT5-F1
#
_entry.id   AF-A0A2N2GCT5-F1
#
_cell.length_a   1.000
_cell.length_b   1.000
_cell.length_c   1.000
_cell.angle_alpha   90.00
_cell.angle_beta   90.00
_cell.angle_gamma   90.00
#
_symmetry.space_group_name_H-M   'P 1'
#
loop_
_entity.id
_entity.type
_entity.pdbx_description
1 polymer ?
#
loop_
_entity_poly.entity_id
_entity_poly.type
_entity_poly.pdbx_seq_one_letter_code
_entity_poly.pdbx_strand_id
1 'polypeptide(L)'
;MTKKFFSKSGVLFIMSLFMVFALFACVQRDHKAGGFVGGPCQYKSYPGQATILSITDSQAGAPDQIKRFDVKFSFTPQEKIEESFGRAEGKTFNLYGNNWQYPDQEFLRVHNIQVGKVLDGNLRAIPVLFDFPALKQKQ
;
A
#
# COMPACT_ATOMS: atom_id res chain seq x y z
N MET A 1 -46.91 -12.27 82.50
CA MET A 1 -47.47 -12.41 81.15
C MET A 1 -46.63 -11.55 80.21
N THR A 2 -45.65 -12.13 79.50
CA THR A 2 -44.74 -11.39 78.61
C THR A 2 -44.62 -12.14 77.29
N LYS A 3 -45.06 -11.48 76.21
CA LYS A 3 -45.22 -12.03 74.86
C LYS A 3 -43.91 -11.92 74.06
N LYS A 4 -43.71 -12.92 73.21
CA LYS A 4 -42.59 -13.16 72.29
C LYS A 4 -42.40 -12.01 71.29
N PHE A 5 -41.14 -11.61 71.09
CA PHE A 5 -40.68 -10.72 70.03
C PHE A 5 -40.51 -11.54 68.73
N PHE A 6 -41.28 -11.23 67.69
CA PHE A 6 -41.19 -11.88 66.39
C PHE A 6 -40.43 -10.99 65.40
N SER A 7 -39.41 -11.57 64.79
CA SER A 7 -38.40 -10.98 63.90
C SER A 7 -39.01 -10.41 62.61
N LYS A 8 -38.81 -9.11 62.37
CA LYS A 8 -39.19 -8.41 61.12
C LYS A 8 -38.00 -8.12 60.19
N SER A 9 -36.77 -8.48 60.58
CA SER A 9 -35.56 -8.06 59.87
C SER A 9 -35.13 -8.98 58.71
N GLY A 10 -35.72 -10.18 58.57
CA GLY A 10 -35.31 -11.15 57.54
C GLY A 10 -35.96 -10.95 56.16
N VAL A 11 -37.15 -10.34 56.10
CA VAL A 11 -37.93 -10.24 54.85
C VAL A 11 -37.42 -9.14 53.92
N LEU A 12 -36.84 -8.07 54.48
CA LEU A 12 -36.33 -6.93 53.71
C LEU A 12 -35.01 -7.24 52.98
N PHE A 13 -34.20 -8.16 53.50
CA PHE A 13 -32.92 -8.54 52.88
C PHE A 13 -33.09 -9.41 51.63
N ILE A 14 -34.11 -10.27 51.58
CA ILE A 14 -34.31 -11.23 50.47
C ILE A 14 -34.87 -10.52 49.23
N MET A 15 -35.74 -9.50 49.41
CA MET A 15 -36.25 -8.68 48.30
C MET A 15 -35.16 -7.81 47.65
N SER A 16 -34.19 -7.33 48.43
CA SER A 16 -33.06 -6.54 47.91
C SER A 16 -32.11 -7.38 47.04
N LEU A 17 -31.90 -8.65 47.40
CA LEU A 17 -31.00 -9.54 46.65
C LEU A 17 -31.54 -9.93 45.26
N PHE A 18 -32.86 -10.07 45.12
CA PHE A 18 -33.50 -10.38 43.82
C PHE A 18 -33.48 -9.20 42.84
N MET A 19 -33.51 -7.96 43.34
CA MET A 19 -33.48 -6.76 42.49
C MET A 19 -32.08 -6.49 41.91
N VAL A 20 -31.02 -6.91 42.61
CA VAL A 20 -29.64 -6.81 42.11
C VAL A 20 -29.34 -7.87 41.04
N PHE A 21 -29.93 -9.07 41.14
CA PHE A 21 -29.74 -10.14 40.14
C PHE A 21 -30.46 -9.86 38.81
N ALA A 22 -31.58 -9.11 38.82
CA ALA A 22 -32.31 -8.76 37.60
C ALA A 22 -31.59 -7.71 36.72
N LEU A 23 -30.60 -6.98 37.26
CA LEU A 23 -29.81 -5.99 36.51
C LEU A 23 -28.60 -6.59 35.77
N PHE A 24 -28.25 -7.86 36.01
CA PHE A 24 -27.13 -8.53 35.33
C PHE A 24 -27.53 -9.31 34.07
N ALA A 25 -28.81 -9.34 33.70
CA ALA A 25 -29.33 -10.19 32.62
C ALA A 25 -29.24 -9.57 31.20
N CYS A 26 -28.48 -8.50 30.98
CA CYS A 26 -28.34 -7.88 29.65
C CYS A 26 -26.92 -7.41 29.34
N VAL A 27 -25.90 -8.26 29.44
CA VAL A 27 -24.63 -8.04 28.70
C VAL A 27 -24.11 -9.36 28.13
N GLN A 28 -24.82 -9.90 27.16
CA GLN A 28 -24.18 -10.62 26.06
C GLN A 28 -24.47 -9.85 24.78
N ARG A 29 -23.62 -8.86 24.49
CA ARG A 29 -23.37 -8.47 23.11
C ARG A 29 -22.11 -9.21 22.69
N ASP A 30 -22.31 -10.42 22.19
CA ASP A 30 -21.33 -11.04 21.30
C ASP A 30 -21.42 -10.28 19.96
N HIS A 31 -20.95 -9.03 19.97
CA HIS A 31 -20.53 -8.40 18.73
C HIS A 31 -19.30 -9.21 18.33
N LYS A 32 -19.49 -10.16 17.41
CA LYS A 32 -18.47 -10.43 16.40
C LYS A 32 -18.16 -9.07 15.80
N ALA A 33 -17.17 -8.40 16.38
CA ALA A 33 -16.56 -7.24 15.79
C ALA A 33 -15.97 -7.79 14.49
N GLY A 34 -16.73 -7.64 13.40
CA GLY A 34 -16.16 -7.66 12.07
C GLY A 34 -15.05 -6.62 12.13
N GLY A 35 -13.83 -7.12 12.26
CA GLY A 35 -12.66 -6.28 12.49
C GLY A 35 -12.64 -5.21 11.42
N PHE A 36 -12.52 -3.96 11.84
CA PHE A 36 -12.26 -2.85 10.95
C PHE A 36 -10.90 -3.14 10.28
N VAL A 37 -10.92 -3.82 9.13
CA VAL A 37 -9.73 -4.04 8.29
C VAL A 37 -9.52 -2.76 7.50
N GLY A 38 -8.88 -1.78 8.15
CA GLY A 38 -8.68 -0.46 7.59
C GLY A 38 -7.59 0.30 8.33
N GLY A 39 -6.35 -0.19 8.25
CA GLY A 39 -5.17 0.63 8.50
C GLY A 39 -4.80 1.43 7.25
N PRO A 40 -4.05 2.53 7.35
CA PRO A 40 -3.54 3.22 6.18
C PRO A 40 -2.72 2.24 5.34
N CYS A 41 -3.04 2.13 4.04
CA CYS A 41 -2.24 1.37 3.10
C CYS A 41 -0.87 2.04 3.01
N GLN A 42 0.10 1.53 3.75
CA GLN A 42 1.48 2.00 3.67
C GLN A 42 2.16 1.31 2.49
N TYR A 43 2.51 2.10 1.49
CA TYR A 43 3.25 1.63 0.33
C TYR A 43 4.67 1.28 0.74
N LYS A 44 5.06 0.01 0.61
CA LYS A 44 6.47 -0.36 0.66
C LYS A 44 7.19 0.14 -0.59
N SER A 45 8.39 0.64 -0.37
CA SER A 45 9.30 1.12 -1.41
C SER A 45 10.53 0.23 -1.37
N TYR A 46 10.83 -0.38 -2.50
CA TYR A 46 11.94 -1.32 -2.67
C TYR A 46 13.04 -0.64 -3.48
N PRO A 47 14.17 -0.24 -2.86
CA PRO A 47 15.30 0.31 -3.60
C PRO A 47 15.92 -0.74 -4.52
N GLY A 48 16.44 -0.32 -5.66
CA GLY A 48 16.98 -1.21 -6.66
C GLY A 48 17.62 -0.49 -7.84
N GLN A 49 18.01 -1.28 -8.83
CA GLN A 49 18.68 -0.81 -10.03
C GLN A 49 17.86 -1.18 -11.26
N ALA A 50 17.64 -0.22 -12.15
CA ALA A 50 17.05 -0.45 -13.47
C ALA A 50 18.13 -0.45 -14.55
N THR A 51 18.20 -1.53 -15.32
CA THR A 51 19.13 -1.65 -16.46
C THR A 51 18.36 -1.44 -17.76
N ILE A 52 18.76 -0.45 -18.56
CA ILE A 52 18.17 -0.19 -19.87
C ILE A 52 18.54 -1.34 -20.83
N LEU A 53 17.52 -2.00 -21.38
CA LEU A 53 17.68 -3.16 -22.25
C LEU A 53 17.60 -2.79 -23.73
N SER A 54 16.69 -1.89 -24.10
CA SER A 54 16.50 -1.49 -25.49
C SER A 54 15.94 -0.08 -25.59
N ILE A 55 16.23 0.56 -26.73
CA ILE A 55 15.67 1.85 -27.14
C ILE A 55 15.24 1.68 -28.59
N THR A 56 13.94 1.78 -28.87
CA THR A 56 13.38 1.64 -30.22
C THR A 56 12.43 2.78 -30.54
N ASP A 57 12.19 3.05 -31.81
CA ASP A 57 11.20 4.04 -32.22
C ASP A 57 9.81 3.63 -31.76
N SER A 58 9.12 4.55 -31.07
CA SER A 58 7.73 4.34 -30.66
C SER A 58 6.80 4.70 -31.82
N GLN A 59 5.86 3.81 -32.15
CA GLN A 59 4.80 4.10 -33.11
C GLN A 59 3.69 4.99 -32.53
N ALA A 60 3.81 5.45 -31.28
CA ALA A 60 2.80 6.26 -30.61
C ALA A 60 2.82 7.76 -31.02
N GLY A 61 3.76 8.19 -31.86
CA GLY A 61 3.79 9.55 -32.39
C GLY A 61 3.00 9.68 -33.70
N ALA A 62 2.17 10.72 -33.82
CA ALA A 62 1.64 11.09 -35.14
C ALA A 62 2.78 11.56 -36.07
N PRO A 63 2.62 11.51 -37.41
CA PRO A 63 3.68 11.87 -38.37
C PRO A 63 4.30 13.27 -38.16
N ASP A 64 3.52 14.20 -37.61
CA ASP A 64 3.92 15.60 -37.34
C ASP A 64 4.34 15.83 -35.87
N GLN A 65 4.47 14.78 -35.06
CA GLN A 65 4.86 14.89 -33.65
C GLN A 65 6.34 14.57 -33.43
N ILE A 66 6.87 15.13 -32.33
CA ILE A 66 8.23 14.86 -31.86
C ILE A 66 8.41 13.35 -31.72
N LYS A 67 9.45 12.82 -32.39
CA LYS A 67 9.83 11.40 -32.36
C LYS A 67 9.98 10.92 -30.92
N ARG A 68 9.29 9.84 -30.57
CA ARG A 68 9.31 9.20 -29.25
C ARG A 68 9.94 7.82 -29.30
N PHE A 69 10.46 7.38 -28.17
CA PHE A 69 11.17 6.11 -28.04
C PHE A 69 10.51 5.20 -27.00
N ASP A 70 10.35 3.92 -27.36
CA ASP A 70 10.05 2.85 -26.40
C ASP A 70 11.37 2.41 -25.77
N VAL A 71 11.54 2.73 -24.48
CA VAL A 71 12.74 2.42 -23.71
C VAL A 71 12.39 1.33 -22.72
N LYS A 72 12.96 0.14 -22.91
CA LYS A 72 12.72 -1.02 -22.04
C LYS A 72 13.79 -1.11 -20.96
N PHE A 73 13.41 -1.54 -19.77
CA PHE A 73 14.35 -1.85 -18.70
C PHE A 73 13.94 -3.09 -17.88
N SER A 74 14.93 -3.74 -17.27
CA SER A 74 14.71 -4.70 -16.17
C SER A 74 15.01 -4.03 -14.84
N PHE A 75 14.34 -4.45 -13.76
CA PHE A 75 14.62 -3.95 -12.41
C PHE A 75 15.10 -5.07 -11.49
N THR A 76 16.19 -4.81 -10.78
CA THR A 76 16.76 -5.70 -9.76
C THR A 76 16.61 -5.02 -8.40
N PRO A 77 15.70 -5.49 -7.54
CA PRO A 77 15.55 -4.94 -6.20
C PRO A 77 16.74 -5.36 -5.31
N GLN A 78 17.11 -4.52 -4.35
CA GLN A 78 18.16 -4.81 -3.37
C GLN A 78 17.70 -5.82 -2.31
N GLU A 79 16.39 -5.91 -2.11
CA GLU A 79 15.75 -6.79 -1.15
C GLU A 79 14.57 -7.50 -1.80
N LYS A 80 14.15 -8.61 -1.20
CA LYS A 80 13.05 -9.41 -1.74
C LYS A 80 11.74 -8.63 -1.64
N ILE A 81 11.01 -8.58 -2.75
CA ILE A 81 9.65 -8.02 -2.78
C ILE A 81 8.70 -9.06 -2.19
N GLU A 82 8.04 -8.70 -1.08
CA GLU A 82 7.11 -9.58 -0.37
C GLU A 82 5.77 -9.70 -1.12
N GLU A 83 5.36 -8.65 -1.83
CA GLU A 83 4.13 -8.63 -2.60
C GLU A 83 4.29 -9.39 -3.92
N SER A 84 3.51 -10.47 -4.09
CA SER A 84 3.55 -11.31 -5.29
C SER A 84 3.28 -10.54 -6.59
N PHE A 85 2.36 -9.57 -6.56
CA PHE A 85 2.04 -8.71 -7.70
C PHE A 85 3.16 -7.70 -8.01
N GLY A 86 3.97 -7.32 -7.02
CA GLY A 86 5.07 -6.38 -7.16
C GLY A 86 6.35 -7.00 -7.73
N ARG A 87 6.46 -8.34 -7.76
CA ARG A 87 7.67 -9.05 -8.21
C ARG A 87 8.16 -8.53 -9.57
N ALA A 88 9.42 -8.11 -9.62
CA ALA A 88 10.02 -7.46 -10.80
C ALA A 88 11.02 -8.36 -11.55
N GLU A 89 11.51 -9.40 -10.88
CA GLU A 89 12.50 -10.34 -11.40
C GLU A 89 11.96 -11.06 -12.65
N GLY A 90 12.77 -11.08 -13.72
CA GLY A 90 12.41 -11.69 -15.00
C GLY A 90 11.38 -10.89 -15.82
N LYS A 91 10.93 -9.72 -15.36
CA LYS A 91 10.03 -8.84 -16.10
C LYS A 91 10.78 -7.70 -16.79
N THR A 92 10.14 -7.16 -17.82
CA THR A 92 10.59 -5.98 -18.54
C THR A 92 9.52 -4.89 -18.45
N PHE A 93 9.94 -3.64 -18.33
CA PHE A 93 9.08 -2.48 -18.12
C PHE A 93 9.43 -1.36 -19.09
N ASN A 94 8.50 -0.42 -19.28
CA ASN A 94 8.71 0.77 -20.10
C ASN A 94 9.13 1.94 -19.21
N LEU A 95 10.18 2.65 -19.62
CA LEU A 95 10.54 3.92 -19.04
C LEU A 95 9.65 5.01 -19.64
N TYR A 96 8.98 5.74 -18.76
CA TYR A 96 8.22 6.93 -19.11
C TYR A 96 8.94 8.17 -18.56
N GLY A 97 8.92 9.24 -19.34
CA GLY A 97 9.34 10.57 -18.89
C GLY A 97 8.21 11.26 -18.11
N ASN A 98 8.28 12.59 -18.08
CA ASN A 98 7.25 13.41 -17.45
C ASN A 98 5.87 13.18 -18.07
N ASN A 99 4.82 13.27 -17.25
CA ASN A 99 3.42 13.13 -17.67
C ASN A 99 3.11 11.81 -18.41
N TRP A 100 3.80 10.72 -18.06
CA TRP A 100 3.58 9.38 -18.64
C TRP A 100 3.83 9.30 -20.16
N GLN A 101 4.62 10.22 -20.71
CA GLN A 101 4.97 10.20 -22.12
C GLN A 101 6.20 9.35 -22.36
N TYR A 102 6.25 8.70 -23.53
CA TYR A 102 7.48 8.08 -23.99
C TYR A 102 8.60 9.13 -24.10
N PRO A 103 9.84 8.81 -23.71
CA PRO A 103 10.98 9.69 -23.87
C PRO A 103 11.14 10.18 -25.31
N ASP A 104 11.54 11.43 -25.48
CA ASP A 104 12.02 11.97 -26.75
C ASP A 104 13.56 11.96 -26.79
N GLN A 105 14.13 12.37 -27.93
CA GLN A 105 15.58 12.37 -28.12
C GLN A 105 16.31 13.27 -27.12
N GLU A 106 15.69 14.39 -26.74
CA GLU A 106 16.29 15.35 -25.81
C GLU A 106 16.35 14.80 -24.39
N PHE A 107 15.29 14.11 -23.95
CA PHE A 107 15.27 13.39 -22.68
C PHE A 107 16.39 12.34 -22.63
N LEU A 108 16.52 11.52 -23.68
CA LEU A 108 17.58 10.50 -23.74
C LEU A 108 18.97 11.15 -23.64
N ARG A 109 19.18 12.28 -24.34
CA ARG A 109 20.45 12.99 -24.34
C ARG A 109 20.77 13.62 -22.98
N VAL A 110 19.85 14.40 -22.41
CA VAL A 110 20.06 15.13 -21.14
C VAL A 110 20.28 14.17 -19.99
N HIS A 111 19.53 13.08 -19.95
CA HIS A 111 19.68 12.05 -18.93
C HIS A 111 20.69 10.97 -19.33
N ASN A 112 21.43 11.13 -20.42
CA ASN A 112 22.41 10.19 -20.96
C ASN A 112 21.90 8.73 -20.95
N ILE A 113 20.67 8.50 -21.44
CA ILE A 113 20.02 7.19 -21.48
C ILE A 113 20.52 6.42 -22.70
N GLN A 114 21.09 5.26 -22.44
CA GLN A 114 21.63 4.35 -23.46
C GLN A 114 21.45 2.90 -23.00
N VAL A 115 21.46 1.96 -23.93
CA VAL A 115 21.42 0.52 -23.60
C VAL A 115 22.59 0.16 -22.68
N GLY A 116 22.31 -0.65 -21.66
CA GLY A 116 23.27 -1.02 -20.62
C GLY A 116 23.43 0.01 -19.50
N LYS A 117 22.81 1.20 -19.61
CA LYS A 117 22.80 2.15 -18.51
C LYS A 117 22.07 1.57 -17.31
N VAL A 118 22.65 1.77 -16.14
CA VAL A 118 22.04 1.48 -14.85
C VAL A 118 21.53 2.76 -14.20
N LEU A 119 20.31 2.72 -13.67
CA LEU A 119 19.65 3.81 -12.96
C LEU A 119 19.27 3.34 -11.56
N ASP A 120 19.65 4.11 -10.55
CA ASP A 120 19.12 3.91 -9.20
C ASP A 120 17.64 4.34 -9.16
N GLY A 121 16.81 3.50 -8.55
CA GLY A 121 15.38 3.73 -8.48
C GLY A 121 14.71 3.00 -7.33
N ASN A 122 13.44 3.31 -7.16
CA ASN A 122 12.58 2.67 -6.18
C ASN A 122 11.37 2.06 -6.88
N LEU A 123 11.06 0.80 -6.55
CA LEU A 123 9.79 0.19 -6.90
C LEU A 123 8.79 0.40 -5.75
N ARG A 124 7.62 0.93 -6.06
CA ARG A 124 6.46 0.94 -5.17
C ARG A 124 5.51 -0.16 -5.63
N ALA A 125 5.07 -1.02 -4.73
CA ALA A 125 4.38 -2.26 -5.13
C ALA A 125 2.89 -2.07 -5.50
N ILE A 126 2.18 -1.11 -4.90
CA ILE A 126 0.74 -0.86 -5.18
C ILE A 126 0.53 0.62 -5.52
N PRO A 127 0.16 0.99 -6.75
CA PRO A 127 0.41 0.24 -7.98
C PRO A 127 1.91 0.05 -8.23
N VAL A 128 2.29 -0.92 -9.07
CA VAL A 128 3.68 -1.12 -9.53
C VAL A 128 4.16 0.15 -10.23
N LEU A 129 4.98 0.93 -9.53
CA LEU A 129 5.48 2.22 -9.99
C LEU A 129 6.99 2.30 -9.75
N PHE A 130 7.73 2.69 -10.78
CA PHE A 130 9.16 2.94 -10.68
C PHE A 130 9.42 4.43 -10.57
N ASP A 131 10.17 4.82 -9.55
CA ASP A 131 10.60 6.19 -9.30
C ASP A 131 12.11 6.31 -9.46
N PHE A 132 12.56 7.19 -10.36
CA PHE A 132 13.96 7.41 -10.68
C PHE A 132 14.36 8.85 -10.32
N PRO A 133 14.97 9.09 -9.15
CA PRO A 133 15.33 10.44 -8.71
C PRO A 133 16.20 11.22 -9.70
N ALA A 134 17.13 10.54 -10.38
CA ALA A 134 18.04 11.14 -11.35
C ALA A 134 17.36 11.63 -12.65
N LEU A 135 16.10 11.20 -12.90
CA LEU A 135 15.33 11.59 -14.08
C LEU A 135 14.36 12.74 -13.81
N LYS A 136 14.22 13.17 -12.54
CA LYS A 136 13.39 14.31 -12.19
C LYS A 136 14.09 15.60 -12.60
N GLN A 137 13.42 16.43 -13.38
CA GLN A 137 13.88 17.80 -13.59
C GLN A 137 13.83 18.56 -12.26
N LYS A 138 14.85 19.37 -11.98
CA LYS A 138 14.76 20.38 -10.91
C LYS A 138 13.66 21.35 -11.33
N GLN A 139 12.58 21.39 -10.56
CA GLN A 139 11.54 22.42 -10.69
C GLN A 139 12.10 23.80 -10.37
#